data_AF-A0A838D8U6-F1
#
_entry.id   AF-A0A838D8U6-F1
#
_cell.length_a   1.000
_cell.length_b   1.000
_cell.length_c   1.000
_cell.angle_alpha   90.00
_cell.angle_beta   90.00
_cell.angle_gamma   90.00
#
_symmetry.space_group_name_H-M   'P 1'
#
loop_
_entity.id
_entity.type
_entity.pdbx_description
1 polymer ?
#
loop_
_entity_poly.entity_id
_entity_poly.type
_entity_poly.pdbx_seq_one_letter_code
_entity_poly.pdbx_strand_id
1 'polypeptide(L)'
;MRSRTSFTRNSNIIKSTKLQGDIVENVLLICKKELAIDDLSSEIQSKMQLSYKHLKKYMVHLIDYELITYNGQRKVFLIEDEGLELLDWINREKDEEMIDSEDILITIEKESQKLI
;
A
#
# COMPACT_ATOMS: atom_id res chain seq x y z
N MET A 1 -10.89 -23.65 -5.07
CA MET A 1 -10.87 -22.79 -6.29
C MET A 1 -10.43 -21.42 -5.84
N ARG A 2 -9.34 -20.86 -6.38
CA ARG A 2 -8.79 -19.57 -5.94
C ARG A 2 -9.62 -18.43 -6.53
N SER A 3 -10.44 -17.75 -5.73
CA SER A 3 -11.05 -16.48 -6.14
C SER A 3 -10.00 -15.38 -6.03
N ARG A 4 -9.76 -14.68 -7.14
CA ARG A 4 -9.02 -13.41 -7.16
C ARG A 4 -10.05 -12.31 -7.02
N THR A 5 -10.18 -11.73 -5.84
CA THR A 5 -10.92 -10.49 -5.63
C THR A 5 -10.01 -9.32 -6.01
N SER A 6 -10.31 -8.66 -7.13
CA SER A 6 -9.62 -7.46 -7.60
C SER A 6 -10.39 -6.22 -7.18
N PHE A 7 -9.71 -5.24 -6.61
CA PHE A 7 -10.23 -3.88 -6.48
C PHE A 7 -10.41 -3.31 -7.88
N THR A 8 -11.65 -3.24 -8.36
CA THR A 8 -11.93 -2.88 -9.77
C THR A 8 -12.89 -1.69 -9.79
N ARG A 9 -12.40 -0.54 -10.26
CA ARG A 9 -13.21 0.62 -10.68
C ARG A 9 -13.09 0.75 -12.21
N ASN A 10 -14.21 1.01 -12.88
CA ASN A 10 -14.44 0.76 -14.31
C ASN A 10 -13.48 1.47 -15.30
N SER A 11 -12.71 0.66 -16.04
CA SER A 11 -12.20 0.79 -17.43
C SER A 11 -11.77 2.16 -18.00
N ASN A 12 -10.48 2.48 -17.83
CA ASN A 12 -9.46 2.73 -18.87
C ASN A 12 -8.07 2.70 -18.18
N ILE A 13 -7.55 1.49 -17.93
CA ILE A 13 -6.37 1.24 -17.09
C ILE A 13 -5.09 1.60 -17.86
N ILE A 14 -4.34 2.63 -17.41
CA ILE A 14 -3.04 2.97 -18.00
C ILE A 14 -1.88 2.26 -17.30
N LYS A 15 -1.97 2.09 -15.97
CA LYS A 15 -0.92 1.51 -15.14
C LYS A 15 -1.59 0.64 -14.08
N SER A 16 -1.27 -0.66 -14.11
CA SER A 16 -1.60 -1.59 -13.03
C SER A 16 -0.32 -1.97 -12.32
N THR A 17 -0.31 -1.86 -11.00
CA THR A 17 0.83 -2.27 -10.17
C THR A 17 0.39 -3.37 -9.23
N LYS A 18 1.18 -4.45 -9.18
CA LYS A 18 1.00 -5.56 -8.25
C LYS A 18 1.91 -5.36 -7.05
N LEU A 19 1.32 -5.28 -5.87
CA LEU A 19 1.99 -5.07 -4.59
C LEU A 19 1.65 -6.24 -3.65
N GLN A 20 2.64 -6.72 -2.90
CA GLN A 20 2.40 -7.74 -1.87
C GLN A 20 1.65 -7.13 -0.68
N GLY A 21 0.62 -7.83 -0.22
CA GLY A 21 -0.32 -7.36 0.80
C GLY A 21 0.35 -7.12 2.15
N ASP A 22 1.21 -8.04 2.58
CA ASP A 22 2.00 -7.93 3.82
C ASP A 22 2.88 -6.67 3.85
N ILE A 23 3.54 -6.33 2.74
CA ILE A 23 4.40 -5.14 2.66
C ILE A 23 3.54 -3.89 2.72
N VAL A 24 2.43 -3.87 1.98
CA VAL A 24 1.50 -2.72 1.97
C VAL A 24 0.88 -2.52 3.35
N GLU A 25 0.37 -3.59 3.98
CA GLU A 25 -0.20 -3.56 5.33
C GLU A 25 0.81 -2.98 6.33
N ASN A 26 2.04 -3.50 6.35
CA ASN A 26 3.06 -3.03 7.27
C ASN A 26 3.42 -1.55 7.05
N VAL A 27 3.56 -1.12 5.79
CA VAL A 27 3.83 0.30 5.48
C VAL A 27 2.69 1.19 5.98
N LEU A 28 1.44 0.84 5.69
CA LEU A 28 0.26 1.61 6.08
C LEU A 28 0.12 1.69 7.61
N LEU A 29 0.30 0.57 8.31
CA LEU A 29 0.27 0.52 9.78
C LEU A 29 1.32 1.42 10.42
N ILE A 30 2.50 1.53 9.80
CA ILE A 30 3.58 2.40 10.30
C ILE A 30 3.31 3.87 9.96
N CYS A 31 2.78 4.16 8.77
CA CYS A 31 2.39 5.54 8.39
C CYS A 31 1.30 6.10 9.31
N LYS A 32 0.45 5.24 9.90
CA LYS A 32 -0.51 5.63 10.95
C LYS A 32 0.15 6.13 12.24
N LYS A 33 1.40 5.77 12.51
CA LYS A 33 2.17 6.17 13.70
C LYS A 33 2.97 7.46 13.49
N GLU A 34 2.96 8.04 12.28
CA GLU A 34 3.70 9.25 11.91
C GLU A 34 5.21 9.19 12.21
N LEU A 35 5.86 8.05 11.90
CA LEU A 35 7.30 7.89 12.12
C LEU A 35 8.15 8.65 11.09
N ALA A 36 9.36 9.03 11.51
CA ALA A 36 10.37 9.55 10.60
C ALA A 36 10.77 8.48 9.58
N ILE A 37 11.22 8.90 8.39
CA ILE A 37 11.59 7.99 7.29
C ILE A 37 12.64 6.93 7.68
N ASP A 38 13.62 7.30 8.51
CA ASP A 38 14.69 6.41 8.95
C ASP A 38 14.17 5.35 9.92
N ASP A 39 13.24 5.72 10.80
CA ASP A 39 12.56 4.81 11.73
C ASP A 39 11.60 3.88 10.97
N LEU A 40 10.83 4.41 10.02
CA LEU A 40 9.96 3.63 9.14
C LEU A 40 10.74 2.59 8.36
N SER A 41 11.87 3.00 7.76
CA SER A 41 12.73 2.10 6.99
C SER A 41 13.29 1.02 7.90
N SER A 42 13.81 1.39 9.07
CA SER A 42 14.36 0.44 10.03
C SER A 42 13.31 -0.57 10.52
N GLU A 43 12.11 -0.11 10.86
CA GLU A 43 11.03 -0.97 11.35
C GLU A 43 10.59 -1.98 10.27
N ILE A 44 10.36 -1.54 9.03
CA ILE A 44 9.94 -2.42 7.94
C ILE A 44 11.04 -3.41 7.56
N GLN A 45 12.28 -2.94 7.45
CA GLN A 45 13.40 -3.80 7.10
C GLN A 45 13.68 -4.84 8.18
N SER A 46 13.50 -4.49 9.46
CA SER A 46 13.65 -5.43 10.58
C SER A 46 12.58 -6.53 10.59
N LYS A 47 11.34 -6.21 10.16
CA LYS A 47 10.22 -7.15 10.12
C LYS A 47 10.24 -8.06 8.89
N MET A 48 10.61 -7.51 7.74
CA MET A 48 10.37 -8.16 6.44
C MET A 48 11.64 -8.51 5.66
N GLN A 49 12.83 -8.27 6.22
CA GLN A 49 14.12 -8.42 5.54
C GLN A 49 14.18 -7.73 4.17
N LEU A 50 13.41 -6.65 3.99
CA LEU A 50 13.27 -5.97 2.72
C LEU A 50 14.50 -5.09 2.45
N SER A 51 14.97 -5.04 1.20
CA SER A 51 15.99 -4.04 0.85
C SER A 51 15.37 -2.65 0.77
N TYR A 52 16.14 -1.61 1.13
CA TYR A 52 15.69 -0.22 1.03
C TYR A 52 15.21 0.14 -0.39
N LYS A 53 15.88 -0.41 -1.42
CA LYS A 53 15.47 -0.21 -2.82
C LYS A 53 14.07 -0.77 -3.09
N HIS A 54 13.75 -1.96 -2.57
CA HIS A 54 12.43 -2.53 -2.70
C HIS A 54 11.40 -1.72 -1.91
N LEU A 55 11.72 -1.32 -0.67
CA LEU A 55 10.83 -0.50 0.16
C LEU A 55 10.47 0.80 -0.55
N LYS A 56 11.49 1.51 -1.04
CA LYS A 56 11.31 2.76 -1.78
C LYS A 56 10.39 2.61 -2.98
N LYS A 57 10.45 1.48 -3.70
CA LYS A 57 9.53 1.20 -4.82
C LYS A 57 8.09 1.12 -4.33
N TYR A 58 7.82 0.43 -3.23
CA TYR A 58 6.49 0.38 -2.62
C TYR A 58 6.03 1.77 -2.22
N MET A 59 6.86 2.53 -1.50
CA MET A 59 6.50 3.89 -1.07
C MET A 59 6.15 4.81 -2.24
N VAL A 60 6.92 4.76 -3.35
CA VAL A 60 6.60 5.53 -4.56
C VAL A 60 5.24 5.13 -5.12
N HIS A 61 4.91 3.85 -5.18
CA HIS A 61 3.59 3.41 -5.63
C HIS A 61 2.48 3.90 -4.69
N LEU A 62 2.65 3.75 -3.38
CA LEU A 62 1.64 4.18 -2.41
C LEU A 62 1.38 5.70 -2.49
N ILE A 63 2.41 6.51 -2.76
CA ILE A 63 2.25 7.96 -3.03
C ILE A 63 1.57 8.21 -4.38
N ASP A 64 1.98 7.52 -5.45
CA ASP A 64 1.40 7.66 -6.80
C ASP A 64 -0.12 7.39 -6.82
N TYR A 65 -0.58 6.53 -5.91
CA TYR A 65 -1.98 6.12 -5.73
C TYR A 65 -2.66 6.83 -4.56
N GLU A 66 -2.06 7.89 -4.01
CA GLU A 66 -2.69 8.72 -2.96
C GLU A 66 -3.06 7.95 -1.68
N LEU A 67 -2.37 6.84 -1.40
CA LEU A 67 -2.58 6.04 -0.18
C LEU A 67 -1.79 6.57 1.02
N ILE A 68 -0.66 7.22 0.74
CA ILE A 68 0.17 7.90 1.74
C ILE A 68 0.69 9.22 1.15
N THR A 69 0.98 10.17 2.02
CA THR A 69 1.66 11.42 1.66
C THR A 69 2.97 11.58 2.41
N TYR A 70 3.86 12.42 1.89
CA TYR A 70 5.10 12.81 2.56
C TYR A 70 5.00 14.24 3.08
N ASN A 71 5.07 14.40 4.41
CA ASN A 71 5.21 15.71 5.03
C ASN A 71 6.69 16.12 5.08
N GLY A 72 7.11 16.98 4.15
CA GLY A 72 8.51 17.42 4.05
C GLY A 72 9.02 18.24 5.22
N GLN A 73 8.15 18.93 5.97
CA GLN A 73 8.56 19.71 7.15
C GLN A 73 8.92 18.78 8.31
N ARG A 74 8.10 17.75 8.53
CA ARG A 74 8.28 16.78 9.61
C ARG A 74 9.14 15.59 9.22
N LYS A 75 9.38 15.39 7.92
CA LYS A 75 10.07 14.23 7.33
C LYS A 75 9.41 12.89 7.69
N VAL A 76 8.08 12.88 7.71
CA VAL A 76 7.26 11.70 8.02
C VAL A 76 6.35 11.34 6.85
N PHE A 77 5.99 10.07 6.76
CA PHE A 77 4.91 9.62 5.90
C PHE A 77 3.62 9.50 6.71
N LEU A 78 2.52 9.98 6.13
CA LEU A 78 1.19 9.96 6.74
C LEU A 78 0.27 9.12 5.85
N ILE A 79 -0.58 8.33 6.49
CA ILE A 79 -1.63 7.59 5.79
C ILE A 79 -2.76 8.53 5.39
N GLU A 80 -3.26 8.38 4.16
CA GLU A 80 -4.43 9.09 3.63
C GLU A 80 -5.70 8.23 3.79
N ASP A 81 -6.87 8.81 3.54
CA ASP A 81 -8.16 8.13 3.68
C ASP A 81 -8.25 6.88 2.80
N GLU A 82 -7.79 6.94 1.55
CA GLU A 82 -7.72 5.80 0.63
C GLU A 82 -6.77 4.70 1.14
N GLY A 83 -5.72 5.10 1.86
CA GLY A 83 -4.81 4.17 2.54
C GLY A 83 -5.49 3.43 3.70
N LEU A 84 -6.35 4.12 4.46
CA LEU A 84 -7.15 3.51 5.52
C LEU A 84 -8.18 2.53 4.94
N GLU A 85 -8.87 2.91 3.86
CA GLU A 85 -9.81 2.02 3.17
C GLU A 85 -9.13 0.74 2.67
N LEU A 86 -7.92 0.85 2.12
CA LEU A 86 -7.15 -0.31 1.69
C LEU A 86 -6.73 -1.20 2.87
N LEU A 87 -6.35 -0.60 3.99
CA LEU A 87 -5.99 -1.35 5.19
C LEU A 87 -7.20 -2.12 5.75
N ASP A 88 -8.36 -1.49 5.78
CA ASP A 88 -9.62 -2.14 6.19
C ASP A 88 -10.00 -3.27 5.23
N TRP A 89 -9.78 -3.09 3.92
CA TRP A 89 -9.98 -4.15 2.93
C TRP A 89 -9.05 -5.34 3.19
N ILE A 90 -7.75 -5.12 3.43
CA ILE A 90 -6.79 -6.20 3.74
C ILE A 90 -7.25 -6.99 4.97
N ASN A 91 -7.64 -6.29 6.05
CA ASN A 91 -8.09 -6.93 7.28
C ASN A 91 -9.35 -7.78 7.04
N ARG A 92 -10.30 -7.28 6.27
CA ARG A 92 -11.52 -8.03 5.93
C ARG A 92 -11.21 -9.28 5.11
N GLU A 93 -10.34 -9.21 4.09
CA GLU A 93 -10.00 -10.39 3.29
C GLU A 93 -9.28 -11.45 4.14
N LYS A 94 -8.42 -11.05 5.09
CA LYS A 94 -7.80 -11.97 6.05
C LYS A 94 -8.84 -12.71 6.90
N ASP A 95 -9.82 -11.97 7.40
CA ASP A 95 -10.88 -12.53 8.25
C ASP A 95 -11.84 -13.43 7.46
N GLU A 96 -12.23 -13.04 6.25
CA GLU A 96 -13.21 -13.77 5.42
C GLU A 96 -12.63 -15.04 4.79
N GLU A 97 -11.41 -14.98 4.27
CA GLU A 97 -10.77 -16.10 3.57
C GLU A 97 -9.87 -16.93 4.50
N MET A 98 -9.71 -16.53 5.77
CA MET A 98 -8.79 -17.14 6.74
C MET A 98 -7.36 -17.25 6.20
N ILE A 99 -6.90 -16.21 5.51
CA ILE A 99 -5.56 -16.11 4.91
C ILE A 99 -4.71 -15.06 5.62
N ASP A 100 -3.40 -15.16 5.45
CA ASP A 100 -2.47 -14.12 5.88
C ASP A 100 -2.27 -13.06 4.79
N SER A 101 -1.77 -11.89 5.19
CA SER A 101 -1.48 -10.79 4.25
C SER A 101 -0.43 -11.13 3.20
N GLU A 102 0.43 -12.12 3.48
CA GLU A 102 1.44 -12.62 2.55
C GLU A 102 0.81 -13.32 1.34
N ASP A 103 -0.42 -13.83 1.48
CA ASP A 103 -1.18 -14.47 0.40
C ASP A 103 -1.99 -13.45 -0.44
N ILE A 104 -2.07 -12.20 0.01
CA ILE A 104 -2.83 -11.13 -0.65
C ILE A 104 -1.96 -10.42 -1.69
N LEU A 105 -2.46 -10.33 -2.92
CA LEU A 105 -1.83 -9.57 -3.99
C LEU A 105 -2.69 -8.39 -4.40
N ILE A 106 -2.26 -7.19 -4.02
CA ILE A 106 -2.98 -5.95 -4.29
C ILE A 106 -2.68 -5.50 -5.71
N THR A 107 -3.73 -5.27 -6.50
CA THR A 107 -3.62 -4.63 -7.82
C THR A 107 -4.29 -3.27 -7.75
N ILE A 108 -3.50 -2.21 -7.91
CA ILE A 108 -4.02 -0.83 -7.94
C ILE A 108 -3.99 -0.35 -9.39
N GLU A 109 -5.09 0.23 -9.83
CA GLU A 109 -5.29 0.74 -11.19
C GLU A 109 -5.52 2.25 -11.13
N LYS A 110 -4.78 3.00 -11.96
CA LYS A 110 -4.99 4.45 -12.12
C LYS A 110 -5.71 4.74 -13.44
N GLU A 111 -6.86 5.42 -13.34
CA GLU A 111 -7.60 5.93 -14.49
C GLU A 111 -6.94 7.21 -15.03
N SER A 112 -7.02 7.44 -16.35
CA SER A 112 -6.66 8.74 -16.92
C SER A 112 -7.80 9.74 -16.69
N GLN A 113 -7.50 10.89 -16.08
CA GLN A 113 -8.37 12.05 -16.26
C GLN A 113 -8.28 12.47 -17.73
N LYS A 114 -9.36 12.31 -18.50
CA LYS A 114 -9.52 13.04 -19.75
C LYS A 114 -9.57 14.53 -19.39
N LEU A 115 -8.51 15.26 -19.69
CA LEU A 115 -8.56 16.72 -19.80
C LEU A 115 -9.60 17.03 -20.90
N ILE A 116 -10.76 17.55 -20.47
CA ILE A 116 -11.81 18.07 -21.35
C ILE A 116 -11.37 19.45 -21.85
#